data_AF-U7UCQ2-F1
#
_entry.id   AF-U7UCQ2-F1
#
_cell.length_a   1.000
_cell.length_b   1.000
_cell.length_c   1.000
_cell.angle_alpha   90.00
_cell.angle_beta   90.00
_cell.angle_gamma   90.00
#
_symmetry.space_group_name_H-M   'P 1'
#
loop_
_entity.id
_entity.type
_entity.pdbx_description
1 polymer ?
#
loop_
_entity_poly.entity_id
_entity_poly.type
_entity_poly.pdbx_seq_one_letter_code
_entity_poly.pdbx_strand_id
1 'polypeptide(L)' 'MNKEKDVKLDEDEKLLEEIKEIFRRSRNNYGTRKIKKELGKIGYKISRRKIGRIMKKMA' A
#
# COMPACT_ATOMS: atom_id res chain seq x y z
N MET A 1 -8.81 -6.53 28.97
CA MET A 1 -8.69 -5.20 28.34
C MET A 1 -7.71 -5.30 27.19
N ASN A 2 -8.20 -5.52 25.97
CA ASN A 2 -7.36 -5.80 24.80
C ASN A 2 -6.84 -4.49 24.21
N LYS A 3 -5.67 -4.06 24.66
CA LYS A 3 -4.94 -2.88 24.17
C LYS A 3 -3.85 -3.33 23.19
N GLU A 4 -4.24 -3.93 22.07
CA GLU A 4 -3.33 -4.35 20.98
C GLU A 4 -3.64 -3.67 19.63
N LYS A 5 -4.65 -2.80 19.57
CA LYS A 5 -5.15 -2.24 18.29
C LYS A 5 -4.49 -0.93 17.86
N ASP A 6 -3.87 -0.18 18.76
CA ASP A 6 -3.41 1.20 18.47
C ASP A 6 -2.13 1.29 17.61
N VAL A 7 -1.25 0.27 17.62
CA VAL A 7 0.05 0.36 16.91
C VAL A 7 -0.04 -0.05 15.43
N LYS A 8 -1.08 -0.80 15.06
CA LYS A 8 -1.19 -1.46 13.73
C LYS A 8 -1.82 -0.57 12.64
N LEU A 9 -2.54 0.46 13.05
CA LEU A 9 -3.18 1.42 12.14
C LEU A 9 -2.15 2.24 11.37
N ASP A 10 -1.05 2.62 12.04
CA ASP A 10 -0.01 3.48 11.48
C ASP A 10 0.73 2.81 10.31
N GLU A 11 0.99 1.50 10.36
CA GLU A 11 1.67 0.79 9.26
C GLU A 11 0.78 0.63 8.02
N ASP A 12 -0.52 0.38 8.21
CA ASP A 12 -1.46 0.25 7.08
C ASP A 12 -1.79 1.61 6.46
N GLU A 13 -1.83 2.69 7.25
CA GLU A 13 -1.96 4.07 6.76
C GLU A 13 -0.71 4.52 5.98
N LYS A 14 0.48 4.29 6.50
CA LYS A 14 1.74 4.54 5.76
C LYS A 14 1.79 3.78 4.45
N LEU A 15 1.39 2.51 4.46
CA LEU A 15 1.32 1.71 3.23
C LEU A 15 0.28 2.27 2.23
N LEU A 16 -0.83 2.78 2.73
CA LEU A 16 -1.85 3.44 1.92
C LEU A 16 -1.28 4.67 1.21
N GLU A 17 -0.56 5.51 1.95
CA GLU A 17 0.08 6.73 1.42
C GLU A 17 1.15 6.39 0.37
N GLU A 18 2.00 5.40 0.64
CA GLU A 18 3.03 4.98 -0.32
C GLU A 18 2.42 4.44 -1.61
N ILE A 19 1.35 3.64 -1.52
CA ILE A 19 0.62 3.17 -2.69
C ILE A 19 0.03 4.35 -3.48
N LYS A 20 -0.58 5.34 -2.81
CA LYS A 20 -1.13 6.55 -3.45
C LYS A 20 -0.03 7.35 -4.15
N GLU A 21 1.11 7.52 -3.49
CA GLU A 21 2.22 8.29 -4.04
C GLU A 21 2.81 7.64 -5.29
N ILE A 22 3.07 6.33 -5.24
CA ILE A 22 3.54 5.58 -6.41
C ILE A 22 2.53 5.66 -7.55
N PHE A 23 1.24 5.53 -7.24
CA PHE A 23 0.18 5.61 -8.25
C PHE A 23 0.14 6.99 -8.91
N ARG A 24 0.17 8.07 -8.12
CA ARG A 24 0.20 9.46 -8.59
C ARG A 24 1.45 9.77 -9.41
N ARG A 25 2.64 9.41 -8.92
CA ARG A 25 3.92 9.58 -9.63
C ARG A 25 3.94 8.85 -10.97
N SER A 26 3.22 7.73 -11.07
CA SER A 26 3.08 6.98 -12.33
C SER A 26 2.10 7.59 -13.32
N ARG A 27 1.44 8.73 -13.01
CA ARG A 27 0.29 9.25 -13.77
C ARG A 27 -0.87 8.24 -13.82
N ASN A 28 -1.14 7.58 -12.69
CA ASN A 28 -2.25 6.64 -12.50
C ASN A 28 -2.24 5.43 -13.44
N ASN A 29 -1.11 5.09 -14.07
CA ASN A 29 -1.01 3.98 -15.02
C ASN A 29 -0.41 2.69 -14.41
N TYR A 30 0.09 2.75 -13.17
CA TYR A 30 0.63 1.57 -12.50
C TYR A 30 -0.48 0.73 -11.87
N GLY A 31 -0.61 -0.50 -12.35
CA GLY A 31 -1.37 -1.54 -11.66
C GLY A 31 -0.55 -2.24 -10.57
N THR A 32 -1.21 -3.18 -9.86
CA THR A 32 -0.66 -3.92 -8.70
C THR A 32 0.72 -4.55 -8.93
N ARG A 33 1.04 -4.95 -10.18
CA ARG A 33 2.35 -5.52 -10.55
C ARG A 33 3.48 -4.50 -10.45
N LYS A 34 3.28 -3.30 -10.99
CA LYS A 34 4.30 -2.24 -11.00
C LYS A 34 4.43 -1.63 -9.61
N ILE A 35 3.30 -1.38 -8.93
CA ILE A 35 3.29 -0.90 -7.54
C ILE A 35 4.07 -1.84 -6.61
N LYS A 36 3.89 -3.17 -6.73
CA LYS A 36 4.68 -4.13 -5.95
C LYS A 36 6.19 -3.97 -6.16
N LYS A 37 6.63 -3.72 -7.40
CA LYS A 37 8.06 -3.53 -7.69
C LYS A 37 8.59 -2.27 -7.01
N GLU A 38 7.87 -1.15 -7.11
CA GLU A 38 8.27 0.11 -6.46
C GLU A 38 8.28 -0.01 -4.94
N LEU A 39 7.25 -0.62 -4.35
CA LEU A 39 7.19 -0.90 -2.91
C LEU A 39 8.34 -1.82 -2.44
N GLY A 40 8.74 -2.78 -3.26
CA GLY A 40 9.90 -3.62 -2.98
C GLY A 40 11.23 -2.86 -2.95
N LYS A 41 11.37 -1.79 -3.74
CA LYS A 41 12.58 -0.93 -3.74
C LYS A 41 12.75 -0.16 -2.43
N ILE A 42 11.64 0.20 -1.79
CA ILE A 42 11.62 0.91 -0.51
C ILE A 42 11.47 -0.05 0.70
N GLY A 43 11.59 -1.37 0.47
CA GLY A 43 11.68 -2.38 1.53
C GLY A 43 10.36 -3.08 1.90
N TYR A 44 9.22 -2.72 1.31
CA TYR A 44 7.95 -3.39 1.61
C TYR A 44 7.87 -4.79 0.99
N LYS A 45 7.58 -5.78 1.84
CA LYS A 45 7.28 -7.16 1.42
C LYS A 45 5.79 -7.43 1.44
N ILE A 46 5.08 -7.03 0.39
CA ILE A 46 3.62 -7.22 0.29
C ILE A 46 3.17 -7.98 -0.96
N SER A 47 1.98 -8.60 -0.85
CA SER A 47 1.38 -9.36 -1.94
C SER A 47 0.60 -8.47 -2.91
N ARG A 48 0.54 -8.87 -4.19
CA ARG A 48 -0.31 -8.18 -5.20
C ARG A 48 -1.79 -8.16 -4.81
N ARG A 49 -2.25 -9.18 -4.08
CA ARG A 49 -3.63 -9.27 -3.56
C ARG A 49 -3.90 -8.20 -2.49
N LYS A 50 -2.97 -7.95 -1.56
CA LYS A 50 -3.09 -6.87 -0.55
C LYS A 50 -3.17 -5.51 -1.24
N ILE A 51 -2.28 -5.24 -2.20
CA ILE A 51 -2.30 -4.00 -3.01
C ILE A 51 -3.64 -3.83 -3.73
N GLY A 52 -4.15 -4.89 -4.38
CA GLY A 52 -5.43 -4.83 -5.08
C GLY A 52 -6.61 -4.52 -4.16
N ARG A 53 -6.65 -5.09 -2.95
CA ARG A 53 -7.68 -4.74 -1.95
C ARG A 53 -7.59 -3.29 -1.51
N ILE A 54 -6.37 -2.80 -1.30
CA ILE A 54 -6.11 -1.41 -0.92
C ILE A 54 -6.57 -0.47 -2.04
N MET A 55 -6.16 -0.71 -3.29
CA MET A 55 -6.59 0.08 -4.44
C MET A 55 -8.13 0.06 -4.62
N LYS A 56 -8.78 -1.08 -4.38
CA LYS A 56 -10.25 -1.18 -4.45
C LYS A 56 -10.96 -0.37 -3.36
N LYS A 57 -10.33 -0.17 -2.19
CA LYS A 57 -10.88 0.68 -1.12
C LYS A 57 -10.66 2.18 -1.38
N MET A 58 -9.75 2.54 -2.29
CA MET A 58 -9.48 3.93 -2.67
C MET A 58 -10.41 4.45 -3.77
N ALA A 59 -11.01 3.53 -4.54
CA ALA A 59 -12.03 3.81 -5.54
C ALA A 59 -13.41 3.90 -4.88
#